data_AF-A0A2D3WL82-F1
#
_entry.id   AF-A0A2D3WL82-F1
#
_cell.length_a   1.000
_cell.length_b   1.000
_cell.length_c   1.000
_cell.angle_alpha   90.00
_cell.angle_beta   90.00
_cell.angle_gamma   90.00
#
_symmetry.space_group_name_H-M   'P 1'
#
loop_
_entity.id
_entity.type
_entity.pdbx_description
1 polymer ?
#
loop_
_entity_poly.entity_id
_entity_poly.type
_entity_poly.pdbx_seq_one_letter_code
_entity_poly.pdbx_strand_id
1 'polypeptide(L)'
;MNTFHIDPPPTLPTRQCRFIARLLGWILSYGNYGIALIIGWQSDWFIAIGVLLLGYIVFGIIRSKLRNDSIPLAQRETPYNDYAIATWYLSHNHCF
;
A
#
# COMPACT_ATOMS: atom_id res chain seq x y z
N MET A 1 24.62 -22.27 -7.31
CA MET A 1 23.47 -21.42 -7.67
C MET A 1 22.61 -21.26 -6.42
N ASN A 2 22.71 -20.14 -5.72
CA ASN A 2 21.82 -19.85 -4.60
C ASN A 2 20.46 -19.47 -5.20
N THR A 3 19.47 -20.35 -5.05
CA THR A 3 18.10 -20.06 -5.46
C THR A 3 17.57 -18.91 -4.61
N PHE A 4 17.21 -17.81 -5.25
CA PHE A 4 16.59 -16.66 -4.61
C PHE A 4 15.24 -17.11 -4.03
N HIS A 5 15.18 -17.30 -2.70
CA HIS A 5 13.96 -17.75 -2.02
C HIS A 5 13.08 -16.52 -1.79
N ILE A 6 11.92 -16.47 -2.46
CA ILE A 6 10.90 -15.45 -2.24
C ILE A 6 9.96 -15.99 -1.18
N ASP A 7 9.97 -15.37 -0.01
CA ASP A 7 9.09 -15.75 1.07
C ASP A 7 7.68 -15.28 0.73
N PRO A 8 6.68 -16.16 0.89
CA PRO A 8 5.31 -15.75 0.70
C PRO A 8 4.94 -14.70 1.74
N PRO A 9 4.02 -13.77 1.42
CA PRO A 9 3.51 -12.84 2.41
C PRO A 9 2.94 -13.62 3.61
N PRO A 10 3.24 -13.20 4.85
CA PRO A 10 2.84 -13.92 6.05
C PRO A 10 1.33 -13.99 6.18
N THR A 11 0.83 -15.11 6.68
CA THR A 11 -0.61 -15.31 6.89
C THR A 11 -1.06 -14.63 8.18
N LEU A 12 -2.02 -13.71 8.09
CA LEU A 12 -2.56 -13.04 9.26
C LEU A 12 -3.47 -13.99 10.08
N PRO A 13 -3.23 -14.15 11.40
CA PRO A 13 -3.92 -15.15 12.22
C PRO A 13 -5.38 -14.77 12.50
N THR A 14 -5.66 -13.51 12.77
CA THR A 14 -7.00 -13.06 13.17
C THR A 14 -7.82 -12.52 11.98
N ARG A 15 -9.15 -12.68 12.05
CA ARG A 15 -10.08 -12.14 11.04
C ARG A 15 -10.04 -10.61 10.99
N GLN A 16 -9.82 -9.95 12.13
CA GLN A 16 -9.69 -8.50 12.23
C GLN A 16 -8.46 -8.01 11.46
N CYS A 17 -7.30 -8.64 11.65
CA CYS A 17 -6.09 -8.30 10.93
C CYS A 17 -6.24 -8.48 9.42
N ARG A 18 -6.92 -9.54 8.96
CA ARG A 18 -7.25 -9.73 7.54
C ARG A 18 -8.14 -8.62 6.99
N PHE A 19 -9.11 -8.14 7.78
CA PHE A 19 -9.95 -7.01 7.38
C PHE A 19 -9.13 -5.72 7.27
N ILE A 20 -8.27 -5.43 8.26
CA ILE A 20 -7.39 -4.25 8.24
C ILE A 20 -6.42 -4.31 7.05
N ALA A 21 -5.88 -5.49 6.72
CA ALA A 21 -5.02 -5.66 5.55
C ALA A 21 -5.73 -5.37 4.22
N ARG A 22 -6.98 -5.82 4.09
CA ARG A 22 -7.81 -5.49 2.92
C ARG A 22 -8.13 -4.00 2.87
N LEU A 23 -8.49 -3.41 4.00
CA LEU A 23 -8.79 -1.98 4.09
C LEU A 23 -7.57 -1.13 3.72
N LEU A 24 -6.41 -1.43 4.30
CA LEU A 24 -5.17 -0.71 4.04
C LEU A 24 -4.73 -0.87 2.58
N GLY A 25 -4.79 -2.09 2.03
CA GLY A 25 -4.52 -2.33 0.61
C GLY A 25 -5.47 -1.56 -0.29
N TRP A 26 -6.76 -1.51 0.03
CA TRP A 26 -7.76 -0.77 -0.75
C TRP A 26 -7.53 0.74 -0.70
N ILE A 27 -7.19 1.30 0.47
CA ILE A 27 -6.81 2.71 0.62
C ILE A 27 -5.55 3.01 -0.18
N LEU A 28 -4.54 2.14 -0.15
CA LEU A 28 -3.31 2.31 -0.93
C LEU A 28 -3.59 2.33 -2.43
N SER A 29 -4.45 1.44 -2.93
CA SER A 29 -4.78 1.34 -4.36
C SER A 29 -5.71 2.45 -4.84
N TYR A 30 -6.77 2.75 -4.09
CA TYR A 30 -7.87 3.61 -4.55
C TYR A 30 -7.98 4.96 -3.82
N GLY A 31 -7.28 5.13 -2.70
CA GLY A 31 -7.37 6.34 -1.87
C GLY A 31 -7.03 7.62 -2.63
N ASN A 32 -6.01 7.57 -3.49
CA ASN A 32 -5.64 8.73 -4.32
C ASN A 32 -6.79 9.17 -5.23
N TYR A 33 -7.42 8.22 -5.93
CA TYR A 33 -8.56 8.52 -6.81
C TYR A 33 -9.76 9.03 -6.02
N GLY A 34 -10.02 8.46 -4.84
CA GLY A 34 -11.09 8.92 -3.96
C GLY A 34 -10.91 10.37 -3.53
N ILE A 35 -9.70 10.75 -3.10
CA ILE A 35 -9.37 12.13 -2.71
C ILE A 35 -9.51 13.08 -3.90
N ALA A 36 -8.99 12.70 -5.06
CA ALA A 36 -9.09 13.50 -6.28
C ALA A 36 -10.55 13.73 -6.71
N LEU A 37 -11.40 12.70 -6.63
CA LEU A 37 -12.83 12.80 -6.93
C LEU A 37 -13.57 13.70 -5.93
N ILE A 38 -13.29 13.57 -4.62
CA ILE A 38 -13.93 14.40 -3.60
C ILE A 38 -13.58 15.88 -3.79
N ILE A 39 -12.32 16.18 -4.10
CA ILE A 39 -11.87 17.56 -4.34
C ILE A 39 -12.42 18.09 -5.66
N GLY A 40 -12.42 17.26 -6.72
CA GLY A 40 -13.00 17.63 -8.00
C GLY A 40 -14.52 17.80 -7.99
N TRP A 41 -15.23 17.20 -7.02
CA TRP A 41 -16.65 17.47 -6.82
C TRP A 41 -16.90 18.86 -6.19
N GLN A 42 -15.99 19.33 -5.35
CA GLN A 42 -16.13 20.60 -4.63
C GLN A 42 -15.46 21.78 -5.34
N SER A 43 -14.47 21.51 -6.19
CA SER A 43 -13.59 22.49 -6.83
C SER A 43 -13.60 22.33 -8.35
N ASP A 44 -12.86 23.18 -9.06
CA ASP A 44 -12.69 23.03 -10.51
C ASP A 44 -11.91 21.77 -10.90
N TRP A 45 -12.20 21.27 -12.11
CA TRP A 45 -11.56 20.09 -12.70
C TRP A 45 -10.02 20.23 -12.79
N PHE A 46 -9.50 21.45 -12.91
CA PHE A 46 -8.06 21.72 -12.93
C PHE A 46 -7.39 21.39 -11.58
N ILE A 47 -8.02 21.78 -10.47
CA ILE A 47 -7.53 21.49 -9.11
C ILE A 47 -7.58 19.98 -8.86
N ALA A 48 -8.64 19.31 -9.33
CA ALA A 48 -8.78 17.86 -9.20
C ALA A 48 -7.61 17.10 -9.83
N ILE A 49 -7.19 17.49 -11.04
CA ILE A 49 -6.04 16.89 -11.73
C ILE A 49 -4.74 17.18 -10.96
N GLY A 50 -4.56 18.40 -10.46
CA GLY A 50 -3.39 18.77 -9.65
C GLY A 50 -3.26 17.89 -8.41
N VAL A 51 -4.37 17.66 -7.69
CA VAL A 51 -4.37 16.79 -6.51
C VAL A 51 -4.17 15.32 -6.87
N LEU A 52 -4.74 14.84 -7.98
CA LEU A 52 -4.52 13.47 -8.44
C LEU A 52 -3.02 13.20 -8.69
N LEU A 53 -2.34 14.14 -9.38
CA LEU A 53 -0.91 14.06 -9.68
C LEU A 53 -0.07 14.13 -8.40
N LEU A 54 -0.35 15.10 -7.52
CA LEU A 54 0.31 15.22 -6.22
C LEU A 54 0.14 13.93 -5.39
N GLY A 55 -1.07 13.40 -5.36
CA GLY A 55 -1.38 12.21 -4.60
C GLY A 55 -0.72 10.95 -5.17
N TYR A 56 -0.45 10.83 -6.47
CA TYR A 56 0.39 9.75 -6.98
C TYR A 56 1.79 9.78 -6.38
N ILE A 57 2.38 10.97 -6.21
CA ILE A 57 3.69 11.12 -5.58
C ILE A 57 3.60 10.73 -4.10
N VAL A 58 2.63 11.27 -3.37
CA VAL A 58 2.45 11.01 -1.93
C VAL A 58 2.20 9.52 -1.67
N PHE A 59 1.25 8.90 -2.36
CA PHE A 59 0.96 7.47 -2.22
C PHE A 59 2.13 6.60 -2.69
N GLY A 60 2.89 7.04 -3.70
CA GLY A 60 4.14 6.39 -4.11
C GLY A 60 5.18 6.36 -3.00
N ILE A 61 5.39 7.49 -2.30
CA ILE A 61 6.29 7.57 -1.15
C ILE A 61 5.82 6.65 -0.01
N ILE A 62 4.51 6.66 0.29
CA ILE A 62 3.94 5.79 1.33
C ILE A 62 4.18 4.32 1.00
N ARG A 63 3.90 3.87 -0.24
CA ARG A 63 4.15 2.48 -0.67
C ARG A 63 5.62 2.10 -0.55
N SER A 64 6.53 2.99 -0.94
CA SER A 64 7.97 2.77 -0.81
C SER A 64 8.41 2.66 0.64
N LYS A 65 7.88 3.50 1.52
CA LYS A 65 8.15 3.46 2.96
C LYS A 65 7.64 2.15 3.59
N LEU A 66 6.41 1.73 3.28
CA LEU A 66 5.83 0.48 3.78
C LEU A 66 6.64 -0.74 3.37
N ARG A 67 7.07 -0.82 2.10
CA ARG A 67 7.95 -1.90 1.62
C ARG A 67 9.29 -1.89 2.34
N ASN A 68 9.88 -0.71 2.52
CA ASN A 68 11.18 -0.58 3.15
C ASN A 68 11.18 -0.96 4.63
N ASP A 69 10.07 -0.71 5.34
CA ASP A 69 10.00 -1.01 6.77
C ASP A 69 9.60 -2.46 7.06
N SER A 70 8.81 -3.10 6.20
CA SER A 70 8.21 -4.41 6.49
C SER A 70 8.78 -5.59 5.70
N ILE A 71 9.29 -5.36 4.48
CA ILE A 71 9.73 -6.43 3.58
C ILE A 71 11.25 -6.66 3.76
N PRO A 72 11.72 -7.92 3.82
CA PRO A 72 13.14 -8.25 3.90
C PRO A 72 13.94 -7.65 2.74
N LEU A 73 15.17 -7.19 3.00
CA LEU A 73 16.05 -6.52 2.03
C LEU A 73 16.18 -7.27 0.70
N ALA A 74 16.29 -8.60 0.75
CA ALA A 74 16.42 -9.43 -0.45
C ALA A 74 15.19 -9.33 -1.40
N GLN A 75 14.00 -9.09 -0.85
CA GLN A 75 12.73 -9.11 -1.58
C GLN A 75 12.11 -7.72 -1.74
N ARG A 76 12.78 -6.65 -1.28
CA ARG A 76 12.19 -5.30 -1.36
C ARG A 76 11.86 -4.90 -2.77
N GLU A 77 12.69 -5.26 -3.75
CA GLU A 77 12.50 -4.92 -5.17
C GLU A 77 11.47 -5.78 -5.90
N THR A 78 10.90 -6.79 -5.24
CA THR A 78 9.89 -7.64 -5.85
C THR A 78 8.58 -6.86 -6.06
N PRO A 79 7.90 -6.99 -7.23
CA PRO A 79 6.66 -6.29 -7.50
C PRO A 79 5.51 -6.90 -6.68
N TYR A 80 5.31 -6.40 -5.47
CA TYR A 80 4.19 -6.79 -4.62
C TYR A 80 2.95 -5.95 -4.91
N ASN A 81 1.78 -6.59 -4.85
CA ASN A 81 0.50 -5.89 -4.85
C ASN A 81 0.33 -5.12 -3.53
N ASP A 82 -0.45 -4.03 -3.54
CA ASP A 82 -0.73 -3.17 -2.38
C ASP A 82 -1.30 -3.98 -1.18
N TYR A 83 -2.11 -5.01 -1.45
CA TYR A 83 -2.57 -5.93 -0.41
C TYR A 83 -1.44 -6.73 0.24
N ALA A 84 -0.45 -7.18 -0.55
CA ALA A 84 0.69 -7.92 -0.02
C ALA A 84 1.60 -6.99 0.80
N ILE A 85 1.84 -5.76 0.33
CA ILE A 85 2.57 -4.72 1.08
C ILE A 85 1.86 -4.44 2.42
N ALA A 86 0.55 -4.27 2.40
CA ALA A 86 -0.26 -4.07 3.61
C ALA A 86 -0.18 -5.28 4.57
N THR A 87 -0.19 -6.49 4.02
CA THR A 87 -0.09 -7.73 4.80
C THR A 87 1.25 -7.82 5.53
N TRP A 88 2.36 -7.60 4.81
CA TRP A 88 3.72 -7.53 5.40
C TRP A 88 3.83 -6.46 6.48
N TYR A 89 3.29 -5.27 6.20
CA TYR A 89 3.32 -4.17 7.17
C TYR A 89 2.54 -4.47 8.45
N LEU A 90 1.34 -5.04 8.32
CA LEU A 90 0.50 -5.34 9.48
C LEU A 90 1.03 -6.50 10.29
N SER A 91 1.53 -7.57 9.64
CA SER A 91 2.14 -8.68 10.35
C SER A 91 3.37 -8.27 11.16
N HIS A 92 4.09 -7.24 10.71
CA HIS A 92 5.32 -6.79 11.36
C HIS A 92 5.08 -5.76 12.47
N ASN A 93 3.97 -5.00 12.46
CA ASN A 93 3.76 -3.88 13.38
C ASN A 93 2.57 -4.05 14.33
N HIS A 94 1.47 -4.66 13.88
CA HIS A 94 0.20 -4.62 14.61
C HIS A 94 -0.42 -6.00 14.87
N CYS A 95 -0.10 -6.98 14.03
CA CYS A 95 -0.79 -8.26 13.97
C CYS A 95 0.21 -9.42 13.98
N PHE A 96 0.82 -9.64 15.15
CA PHE A 96 1.73 -10.78 15.41
C PHE A 96 0.94 -12.07 15.71
#